data_AF-A0A351M0X3-F1
#
_entry.id   AF-A0A351M0X3-F1
#
_cell.length_a   1.000
_cell.length_b   1.000
_cell.length_c   1.000
_cell.angle_alpha   90.00
_cell.angle_beta   90.00
_cell.angle_gamma   90.00
#
_symmetry.space_group_name_H-M   'P 1'
#
loop_
_entity.id
_entity.type
_entity.pdbx_description
1 polymer ?
#
loop_
_entity_poly.entity_id
_entity_poly.type
_entity_poly.pdbx_seq_one_letter_code
_entity_poly.pdbx_strand_id
1 'polypeptide(L)'
;RGLDPRRLALLLAVLERRAGVDLGTLDVYATVVGGVHVTEPAADLPLALAVVSATTGRHLGEDIVVVGEVGLGGEVRQVAGMERRLQESHRLGFRRAVIPTSAPEPPPGLEVMRVGTLSEAVLATGLMPPGT
;
A
#
# COMPACT_ATOMS: atom_id res chain seq x y z
N ARG A 1 -13.48 -3.82 10.74
CA ARG A 1 -14.50 -4.55 9.94
C ARG A 1 -14.20 -4.31 8.47
N GLY A 2 -14.43 -5.29 7.59
CA GLY A 2 -14.18 -5.14 6.15
C GLY A 2 -12.87 -5.74 5.63
N LEU A 3 -12.00 -6.26 6.50
CA LEU A 3 -10.73 -6.91 6.13
C LEU A 3 -10.63 -8.29 6.79
N ASP A 4 -9.90 -9.20 6.17
CA ASP A 4 -9.53 -10.49 6.74
C ASP A 4 -8.42 -10.32 7.80
N PRO A 5 -8.67 -10.69 9.08
CA PRO A 5 -7.65 -10.62 10.13
C PRO A 5 -6.38 -11.44 9.84
N ARG A 6 -6.51 -12.56 9.13
CA ARG A 6 -5.35 -13.40 8.78
C ARG A 6 -4.43 -12.69 7.79
N ARG A 7 -5.02 -11.99 6.83
CA ARG A 7 -4.28 -11.16 5.89
C ARG A 7 -3.56 -10.03 6.60
N LEU A 8 -4.22 -9.34 7.54
CA LEU A 8 -3.57 -8.31 8.35
C LEU A 8 -2.36 -8.91 9.08
N ALA A 9 -2.54 -10.02 9.80
CA ALA A 9 -1.44 -10.67 10.53
C ALA A 9 -0.24 -11.03 9.62
N LEU A 10 -0.50 -11.54 8.41
CA LEU A 10 0.55 -11.81 7.43
C LEU A 10 1.29 -10.53 7.00
N LEU A 11 0.57 -9.45 6.70
CA LEU A 11 1.18 -8.19 6.29
C LEU A 11 2.03 -7.57 7.41
N LEU A 12 1.59 -7.67 8.67
CA LEU A 12 2.40 -7.22 9.81
C LEU A 12 3.73 -7.99 9.89
N ALA A 13 3.68 -9.32 9.72
CA ALA A 13 4.87 -10.14 9.71
C ALA A 13 5.82 -9.80 8.54
N VAL A 14 5.27 -9.48 7.36
CA VAL A 14 6.08 -9.06 6.20
C VAL A 14 6.70 -7.68 6.43
N LEU A 15 5.94 -6.72 6.99
CA LEU A 15 6.45 -5.39 7.36
C LEU A 15 7.64 -5.48 8.32
N GLU A 16 7.53 -6.26 9.40
CA GLU A 16 8.64 -6.48 10.33
C GLU A 16 9.85 -7.11 9.63
N ARG A 17 9.64 -8.20 8.90
CA ARG A 17 10.76 -9.00 8.36
C ARG A 17 11.42 -8.41 7.12
N ARG A 18 10.70 -7.61 6.34
CA ARG A 18 11.16 -7.12 5.03
C ARG A 18 11.33 -5.61 4.98
N ALA A 19 10.63 -4.86 5.82
CA ALA A 19 10.68 -3.39 5.84
C ALA A 19 11.20 -2.83 7.17
N GLY A 20 11.54 -3.66 8.16
CA GLY A 20 12.16 -3.21 9.41
C GLY A 20 11.24 -2.39 10.32
N VAL A 21 9.92 -2.51 10.13
CA VAL A 21 8.93 -1.77 10.93
C VAL A 21 8.69 -2.53 12.22
N ASP A 22 9.05 -1.95 13.38
CA ASP A 22 8.82 -2.57 14.69
C ASP A 22 7.33 -2.52 15.07
N LEU A 23 6.67 -3.68 15.07
CA LEU A 23 5.23 -3.82 15.31
C LEU A 23 4.91 -4.82 16.43
N GLY A 24 5.89 -5.57 16.94
CA GLY A 24 5.67 -6.75 17.78
C GLY A 24 5.08 -6.46 19.16
N THR A 25 5.14 -5.21 19.61
CA THR A 25 4.54 -4.75 20.87
C THR A 25 3.23 -3.97 20.68
N LEU A 26 2.79 -3.78 19.44
CA LEU A 26 1.63 -2.96 19.11
C LEU A 26 0.40 -3.81 18.87
N ASP A 27 -0.72 -3.38 19.45
CA ASP A 27 -2.03 -3.90 19.09
C ASP A 27 -2.52 -3.20 17.81
N VAL A 28 -2.50 -3.91 16.68
CA VAL A 28 -2.87 -3.34 15.38
C VAL A 28 -4.30 -3.70 15.00
N TYR A 29 -5.10 -2.66 14.77
CA TYR A 29 -6.47 -2.78 14.28
C TYR A 29 -6.62 -2.07 12.93
N ALA A 30 -7.30 -2.72 11.99
CA ALA A 30 -7.58 -2.14 10.68
C ALA A 30 -9.07 -2.25 10.31
N THR A 31 -9.58 -1.24 9.62
CA THR A 31 -10.95 -1.19 9.12
C THR A 31 -11.01 -0.57 7.74
N VAL A 32 -12.03 -0.93 6.97
CA VAL A 32 -12.34 -0.29 5.69
C VAL A 32 -13.50 0.67 5.91
N VAL A 33 -13.31 1.92 5.48
CA VAL A 33 -14.34 2.96 5.52
C VAL A 33 -15.41 2.69 4.45
N GLY A 34 -16.65 3.10 4.70
CA GLY A 34 -17.75 2.97 3.74
C GLY A 34 -18.50 1.63 3.81
N GLY A 35 -18.24 0.80 4.83
CA GLY A 35 -18.98 -0.45 5.04
C GLY A 35 -18.67 -1.55 4.02
N VAL A 36 -17.61 -1.38 3.22
CA VAL A 36 -17.19 -2.34 2.19
C VAL A 36 -16.38 -3.48 2.80
N HIS A 37 -16.52 -4.67 2.23
CA HIS A 37 -15.66 -5.81 2.51
C HIS A 37 -14.66 -6.01 1.39
N VAL A 38 -13.36 -5.95 1.70
CA VAL A 38 -12.27 -6.02 0.75
C VAL A 38 -11.59 -7.38 0.87
N THR A 39 -11.75 -8.19 -0.17
CA THR A 39 -11.21 -9.56 -0.24
C THR A 39 -10.14 -9.72 -1.30
N GLU A 40 -9.86 -8.67 -2.07
CA GLU A 40 -8.94 -8.76 -3.20
C GLU A 40 -7.49 -8.42 -2.82
N PRO A 41 -6.47 -9.04 -3.46
CA PRO A 41 -5.05 -8.78 -3.15
C PRO A 41 -4.59 -7.34 -3.38
N ALA A 42 -5.32 -6.54 -4.18
CA ALA A 42 -4.99 -5.15 -4.50
C ALA A 42 -4.90 -4.22 -3.29
N ALA A 43 -5.50 -4.63 -2.16
CA ALA A 43 -5.56 -3.86 -0.92
C ALA A 43 -4.39 -4.14 0.03
N ASP A 44 -3.49 -5.05 -0.33
CA ASP A 44 -2.40 -5.47 0.55
C ASP A 44 -1.38 -4.34 0.74
N LEU A 45 -0.90 -3.73 -0.34
CA LEU A 45 0.03 -2.61 -0.27
C LEU A 45 -0.59 -1.36 0.42
N PRO A 46 -1.82 -0.92 0.07
CA PRO A 46 -2.50 0.16 0.80
C PRO A 46 -2.62 -0.11 2.30
N LEU A 47 -2.99 -1.32 2.69
CA LEU A 47 -3.13 -1.69 4.10
C LEU A 47 -1.77 -1.66 4.81
N ALA A 48 -0.72 -2.18 4.18
CA ALA A 48 0.63 -2.15 4.74
C ALA A 48 1.12 -0.71 4.96
N LEU A 49 0.97 0.18 3.96
CA LEU A 49 1.36 1.58 4.10
C LEU A 49 0.48 2.34 5.11
N ALA A 50 -0.80 2.00 5.26
CA ALA A 50 -1.66 2.57 6.29
C ALA A 50 -1.18 2.19 7.70
N VAL A 51 -0.72 0.95 7.91
CA VAL A 51 -0.12 0.53 9.18
C VAL A 51 1.15 1.33 9.46
N VAL A 52 2.06 1.43 8.48
CA VAL A 52 3.30 2.21 8.67
C VAL A 52 2.99 3.68 8.97
N SER A 53 2.05 4.28 8.25
CA SER A 53 1.59 5.66 8.50
C SER A 53 1.07 5.85 9.93
N ALA A 54 0.26 4.90 10.43
CA ALA A 54 -0.24 4.94 11.80
C ALA A 54 0.88 4.78 12.84
N THR A 55 1.86 3.92 12.58
CA THR A 55 3.02 3.70 13.46
C THR A 55 3.96 4.91 13.51
N THR A 56 4.19 5.59 12.38
CA THR A 56 5.16 6.70 12.31
C THR A 56 4.54 8.08 12.48
N GLY A 57 3.21 8.20 12.45
CA GLY A 57 2.49 9.47 12.48
C GLY A 57 2.66 10.32 11.22
N ARG A 58 3.25 9.75 10.15
CA ARG A 58 3.51 10.45 8.88
C ARG A 58 2.40 10.15 7.89
N HIS A 59 1.97 11.17 7.16
CA HIS A 59 0.84 11.09 6.23
C HIS A 59 1.35 10.86 4.81
N LEU A 60 0.67 9.97 4.07
CA LEU A 60 0.99 9.67 2.66
C LEU A 60 0.67 10.85 1.73
N GLY A 61 -0.32 11.66 2.09
CA GLY A 61 -0.90 12.71 1.26
C GLY A 61 -2.31 12.36 0.80
N GLU A 62 -3.16 13.37 0.63
CA GLU A 62 -4.60 13.23 0.32
C GLU A 62 -4.91 12.94 -1.16
N ASP A 63 -3.95 13.19 -2.05
CA ASP A 63 -4.07 13.05 -3.50
C ASP A 63 -3.35 11.81 -4.05
N ILE A 64 -3.00 10.87 -3.17
CA ILE A 64 -2.30 9.62 -3.51
C ILE A 64 -3.26 8.43 -3.44
N VAL A 65 -3.29 7.64 -4.52
CA VAL A 65 -3.87 6.29 -4.51
C VAL A 65 -2.76 5.24 -4.42
N VAL A 66 -3.04 4.12 -3.74
CA VAL A 66 -2.10 3.00 -3.65
C VAL A 66 -2.80 1.77 -4.19
N VAL A 67 -2.11 0.96 -5.00
CA VAL A 67 -2.65 -0.30 -5.51
C VAL A 67 -1.52 -1.31 -5.60
N GLY A 68 -1.68 -2.51 -5.04
CA GLY A 68 -0.68 -3.56 -5.18
C GLY A 68 -0.91 -4.73 -4.24
N GLU A 69 -0.45 -5.90 -4.68
CA GLU A 69 -0.36 -7.10 -3.85
C GLU A 69 1.03 -7.18 -3.22
N VAL A 70 1.11 -7.68 -1.99
CA VAL A 70 2.38 -7.88 -1.28
C VAL A 70 2.59 -9.37 -1.06
N GLY A 71 3.68 -9.90 -1.60
CA GLY A 71 4.09 -11.28 -1.35
C GLY A 71 4.85 -11.43 -0.03
N LEU A 72 5.02 -12.68 0.41
CA LEU A 72 5.73 -13.02 1.66
C LEU A 72 7.24 -12.68 1.61
N GLY A 73 7.81 -12.56 0.41
CA GLY A 73 9.17 -12.08 0.19
C GLY A 73 9.31 -10.57 0.36
N GLY A 74 8.19 -9.84 0.49
CA GLY A 74 8.14 -8.39 0.48
C GLY A 74 8.08 -7.80 -0.93
N GLU A 75 7.97 -8.64 -1.97
CA GLU A 75 7.80 -8.18 -3.34
C GLU A 75 6.41 -7.55 -3.55
N VAL A 76 6.36 -6.51 -4.37
CA VAL A 76 5.13 -5.82 -4.74
C VAL A 76 4.72 -6.25 -6.15
N ARG A 77 3.49 -6.75 -6.29
CA ARG A 77 3.00 -7.41 -7.50
C ARG A 77 1.81 -6.69 -8.12
N GLN A 78 1.74 -6.75 -9.44
CA GLN A 78 0.60 -6.26 -10.21
C GLN A 78 -0.67 -7.07 -9.92
N VAL A 79 -1.80 -6.37 -9.90
CA VAL A 79 -3.13 -6.95 -9.69
C VAL A 79 -4.02 -6.83 -10.92
N ALA A 80 -5.12 -7.57 -10.92
CA ALA A 80 -6.09 -7.57 -11.99
C ALA A 80 -6.72 -6.18 -12.21
N GLY A 81 -6.82 -5.79 -13.49
CA GLY A 81 -7.47 -4.54 -13.91
C GLY A 81 -6.70 -3.26 -13.57
N MET A 82 -5.37 -3.31 -13.43
CA MET A 82 -4.54 -2.17 -13.04
C MET A 82 -4.79 -0.91 -13.89
N GLU A 83 -4.83 -1.02 -15.21
CA GLU A 83 -5.06 0.12 -16.11
C GLU A 83 -6.39 0.83 -15.80
N ARG A 84 -7.48 0.08 -15.68
CA ARG A 84 -8.81 0.61 -15.32
C ARG A 84 -8.81 1.27 -13.94
N ARG A 85 -8.09 0.71 -12.96
CA ARG A 85 -7.97 1.31 -11.61
C ARG A 85 -7.26 2.65 -11.68
N LEU A 86 -6.18 2.75 -12.45
CA LEU A 86 -5.42 3.99 -12.63
C LEU A 86 -6.26 5.07 -13.34
N GLN A 87 -6.95 4.70 -14.41
CA GLN A 87 -7.87 5.59 -15.12
C GLN A 87 -8.97 6.12 -14.21
N GLU A 88 -9.61 5.24 -13.43
CA GLU A 88 -10.68 5.64 -12.52
C GLU A 88 -10.16 6.50 -11.37
N SER A 89 -9.00 6.17 -10.80
CA SER A 89 -8.39 6.97 -9.74
C SER A 89 -8.08 8.39 -10.24
N HIS A 90 -7.52 8.52 -11.44
CA HIS A 90 -7.28 9.82 -12.05
C HIS A 90 -8.59 10.59 -12.30
N ARG A 91 -9.62 9.91 -12.81
CA ARG A 91 -10.97 10.49 -13.02
C ARG A 91 -11.59 11.02 -11.73
N LEU A 92 -11.32 10.35 -10.59
CA LEU A 92 -11.78 10.76 -9.26
C LEU A 92 -10.94 11.88 -8.63
N GLY A 93 -9.87 12.33 -9.29
CA GLY A 93 -9.07 13.47 -8.87
C GLY A 93 -7.76 13.12 -8.16
N PHE A 94 -7.38 11.85 -8.08
CA PHE A 94 -6.04 11.48 -7.60
C PHE A 94 -4.98 11.95 -8.60
N ARG A 95 -3.92 12.57 -8.08
CA ARG A 95 -2.82 13.14 -8.88
C ARG A 95 -1.59 12.25 -8.88
N ARG A 96 -1.45 11.42 -7.85
CA ARG A 96 -0.29 10.55 -7.65
C ARG A 96 -0.75 9.13 -7.36
N ALA A 97 0.04 8.14 -7.77
CA ALA A 97 -0.21 6.73 -7.44
C ALA A 97 1.06 6.00 -7.00
N VAL A 98 0.95 5.12 -6.00
CA VAL A 98 1.98 4.12 -5.67
C VAL A 98 1.56 2.79 -6.28
N ILE A 99 2.38 2.25 -7.19
CA ILE A 99 2.05 1.06 -7.97
C ILE A 99 3.26 0.11 -8.12
N PRO A 100 3.02 -1.18 -8.43
CA PRO A 100 4.08 -2.14 -8.69
C PRO A 100 4.91 -1.71 -9.90
N THR A 101 6.21 -2.02 -9.90
CA THR A 101 7.09 -1.73 -11.04
C THR A 101 6.58 -2.31 -12.36
N SER A 102 5.92 -3.48 -12.31
CA SER A 102 5.33 -4.15 -13.47
C SER A 102 4.02 -3.58 -13.99
N ALA A 103 3.42 -2.59 -13.30
CA ALA A 103 2.15 -1.99 -13.73
C ALA A 103 2.25 -1.33 -15.13
N PRO A 104 1.13 -1.25 -15.88
CA PRO A 104 1.08 -0.53 -17.15
C PRO A 104 1.39 0.96 -16.99
N GLU A 105 1.50 1.67 -18.10
CA GLU A 105 1.65 3.13 -18.06
C GLU A 105 0.39 3.80 -17.49
N PRO A 106 0.55 4.88 -16.70
CA PRO A 106 -0.58 5.61 -16.15
C PRO A 106 -1.29 6.43 -17.23
N PRO A 107 -2.55 6.83 -17.00
CA PRO A 107 -3.19 7.86 -17.81
C PRO A 107 -2.36 9.17 -17.77
N PRO A 108 -2.37 9.97 -18.85
CA PRO A 108 -1.69 11.27 -18.86
C PRO A 108 -2.14 12.15 -17.69
N GLY A 109 -1.18 12.77 -16.99
CA GLY A 109 -1.46 13.64 -15.84
C GLY A 109 -1.55 12.93 -14.48
N LEU A 110 -1.44 11.61 -14.43
CA LEU A 110 -1.26 10.86 -13.18
C LEU A 110 0.23 10.55 -12.96
N GLU A 111 0.82 11.14 -11.94
CA GLU A 111 2.20 10.85 -11.53
C GLU A 111 2.28 9.50 -10.81
N VAL A 112 3.35 8.73 -11.03
CA VAL A 112 3.48 7.38 -10.45
C VAL A 112 4.80 7.18 -9.71
N MET A 113 4.70 6.62 -8.51
CA MET A 113 5.79 6.01 -7.76
C MET A 113 5.74 4.51 -8.00
N ARG A 114 6.70 4.00 -8.80
CA ARG A 114 6.83 2.57 -9.09
C ARG A 114 7.71 1.92 -8.05
N VAL A 115 7.24 0.83 -7.45
CA VAL A 115 7.95 0.12 -6.38
C VAL A 115 7.94 -1.39 -6.61
N GLY A 116 9.09 -2.02 -6.41
CA GLY A 116 9.28 -3.47 -6.53
C GLY A 116 9.18 -4.20 -5.19
N THR A 117 9.37 -3.49 -4.08
CA THR A 117 9.33 -4.08 -2.73
C THR A 117 8.58 -3.21 -1.73
N LEU A 118 8.14 -3.82 -0.63
CA LEU A 118 7.48 -3.14 0.47
C LEU A 118 8.41 -2.13 1.16
N SER A 119 9.70 -2.47 1.32
CA SER A 119 10.70 -1.55 1.87
C SER A 119 10.86 -0.30 1.00
N GLU A 120 10.96 -0.49 -0.32
CA GLU A 120 10.99 0.62 -1.28
C GLU A 120 9.73 1.47 -1.22
N ALA A 121 8.54 0.84 -1.09
CA ALA A 121 7.28 1.56 -0.94
C ALA A 121 7.27 2.48 0.29
N VAL A 122 7.74 1.99 1.42
CA VAL A 122 7.79 2.77 2.67
C VAL A 122 8.77 3.95 2.56
N LEU A 123 9.92 3.75 1.91
CA LEU A 123 10.91 4.81 1.69
C LEU A 123 10.43 5.84 0.66
N ALA A 124 9.93 5.40 -0.50
CA ALA A 124 9.49 6.26 -1.59
C ALA A 124 8.32 7.17 -1.19
N THR A 125 7.45 6.67 -0.32
CA THR A 125 6.31 7.44 0.21
C THR A 125 6.70 8.35 1.36
N GLY A 126 7.95 8.31 1.82
CA GLY A 126 8.42 9.10 2.95
C GLY A 126 7.65 8.77 4.22
N LEU A 127 7.23 7.52 4.43
CA LEU A 127 6.60 7.12 5.69
C LEU A 127 7.63 6.77 6.77
N MET A 128 8.87 6.45 6.38
CA MET A 128 10.01 6.26 7.29
C MET A 128 11.18 7.18 6.90
N PRO A 129 12.02 7.59 7.88
CA PRO A 129 13.24 8.31 7.58
C PRO A 129 14.25 7.37 6.88
N PRO A 130 15.11 7.89 5.98
CA PRO A 130 16.18 7.09 5.41
C PRO A 130 17.18 6.67 6.50
N GLY A 131 17.46 5.37 6.63
CA GLY A 131 18.49 4.82 7.54
C GLY A 131 18.00 4.00 8.74
N THR A 132 16.71 3.65 8.80
CA THR A 132 16.17 2.60 9.70
C THR A 132 16.47 1.20 9.19
#